data_AF-A0AAW0CET4-F1
#
_entry.id   AF-A0AAW0CET4-F1
#
_cell.length_a   1.000
_cell.length_b   1.000
_cell.length_c   1.000
_cell.angle_alpha   90.00
_cell.angle_beta   90.00
_cell.angle_gamma   90.00
#
_symmetry.space_group_name_H-M   'P 1'
#
loop_
_entity.id
_entity.type
_entity.pdbx_description
1 polymer ?
#
loop_
_entity_poly.entity_id
_entity_poly.type
_entity_poly.pdbx_seq_one_letter_code
_entity_poly.pdbx_strand_id
1 'polypeptide(L)'
;MPSTAHIQYPTLSRPLMPKHLENLASVVTSSRSHPLRSQDHDEASLRVHSHPYYICYCPGQGNKSTRSCFDIASACSAKIDGGLTDLWSEKTGVAAATCQGTYLTVGHGMCKSETVDTLGHAGLPHLSYEIYAGIVGDCAWQEGGCPITQQNYIDFVYGTLSELQTSVWPDVNRVIEWWGYIRAWTATGETVPYTNFDDWLHYSHSS
;
A
#
# COMPACT_ATOMS: atom_id res chain seq x y z
N MET A 1 48.67 7.30 23.45
CA MET A 1 47.27 7.43 23.92
C MET A 1 46.53 8.23 22.87
N PRO A 2 45.62 7.64 22.07
CA PRO A 2 44.92 8.37 21.02
C PRO A 2 43.69 9.08 21.59
N SER A 3 43.50 10.31 21.12
CA SER A 3 42.42 11.23 21.47
C SER A 3 41.12 10.81 20.77
N THR A 4 40.05 10.65 21.54
CA THR A 4 38.70 10.33 21.07
C THR A 4 38.07 11.55 20.41
N ALA A 5 37.81 11.48 19.11
CA ALA A 5 37.01 12.46 18.39
C ALA A 5 35.51 12.13 18.53
N HIS A 6 34.74 13.02 19.17
CA HIS A 6 33.29 12.97 19.19
C HIS A 6 32.73 13.50 17.86
N ILE A 7 32.05 12.64 17.11
CA ILE A 7 31.27 13.03 15.93
C ILE A 7 29.88 13.46 16.41
N GLN A 8 29.53 14.70 16.10
CA GLN A 8 28.25 15.33 16.42
C GLN A 8 27.35 15.23 15.17
N TYR A 9 26.26 14.48 15.26
CA TYR A 9 25.30 14.36 14.16
C TYR A 9 24.39 15.60 14.11
N PRO A 10 24.08 16.15 12.92
CA PRO A 10 23.12 17.24 12.78
C PRO A 10 21.69 16.73 12.95
N THR A 11 20.90 17.49 13.72
CA THR A 11 19.46 17.31 13.91
C THR A 11 18.70 17.62 12.61
N LEU A 12 18.02 16.61 12.06
CA LEU A 12 17.07 16.76 10.96
C LEU A 12 15.86 17.58 11.43
N SER A 13 15.71 18.78 10.88
CA SER A 13 14.55 19.64 11.08
C SER A 13 13.34 19.04 10.36
N ARG A 14 12.24 18.85 11.11
CA ARG A 14 10.94 18.41 10.57
C ARG A 14 10.39 19.44 9.56
N PRO A 15 9.82 19.02 8.42
CA PRO A 15 9.07 19.91 7.56
C PRO A 15 7.79 20.41 8.25
N LEU A 16 7.52 21.70 8.13
CA LEU A 16 6.30 22.37 8.56
C LEU A 16 5.09 21.88 7.75
N MET A 17 4.10 21.33 8.46
CA MET A 17 2.75 21.07 7.92
C MET A 17 1.99 22.39 7.66
N PRO A 18 1.29 22.54 6.53
CA PRO A 18 0.43 23.70 6.28
C PRO A 18 -0.78 23.75 7.22
N LYS A 19 -1.01 24.92 7.83
CA LYS A 19 -2.21 25.24 8.61
C LYS A 19 -3.38 25.52 7.66
N HIS A 20 -4.22 24.53 7.38
CA HIS A 20 -5.54 24.82 6.80
C HIS A 20 -6.59 23.72 7.03
N LEU A 21 -6.85 23.33 8.28
CA LEU A 21 -8.02 22.50 8.63
C LEU A 21 -8.59 22.92 9.99
N GLU A 22 -9.19 24.10 10.05
CA GLU A 22 -10.19 24.46 11.07
C GLU A 22 -11.44 24.91 10.32
N ASN A 23 -12.37 23.99 10.08
CA ASN A 23 -13.82 24.22 9.94
C ASN A 23 -14.50 23.05 9.24
N LEU A 24 -14.80 21.96 9.95
CA LEU A 24 -15.95 21.08 9.66
C LEU A 24 -16.35 20.34 10.95
N ALA A 25 -16.92 21.08 11.90
CA ALA A 25 -17.62 20.50 13.05
C ALA A 25 -18.97 21.20 13.22
N SER A 26 -19.92 20.90 12.33
CA SER A 26 -21.36 21.12 12.56
C SER A 26 -22.15 20.41 11.47
N VAL A 27 -23.38 20.00 11.78
CA VAL A 27 -24.33 19.21 10.96
C VAL A 27 -24.26 17.70 11.22
N VAL A 28 -24.60 17.32 12.45
CA VAL A 28 -25.37 16.09 12.71
C VAL A 28 -26.68 16.52 13.35
N THR A 29 -27.75 16.63 12.55
CA THR A 29 -29.12 16.52 13.08
C THR A 29 -30.05 15.91 12.03
N SER A 30 -30.63 14.77 12.41
CA SER A 30 -32.01 14.35 12.15
C SER A 30 -32.50 14.22 10.68
N SER A 31 -32.92 13.01 10.30
CA SER A 31 -34.35 12.77 9.99
C SER A 31 -34.72 11.29 9.85
N ARG A 32 -35.94 11.01 10.32
CA ARG A 32 -36.66 9.73 10.35
C ARG A 32 -37.13 9.25 8.96
N SER A 33 -37.34 7.94 8.92
CA SER A 33 -38.03 7.07 7.95
C SER A 33 -39.38 7.52 7.37
N HIS A 34 -39.59 7.32 6.05
CA HIS A 34 -40.72 6.58 5.39
C HIS A 34 -40.67 6.63 3.83
N PRO A 35 -41.42 5.77 3.06
CA PRO A 35 -40.83 4.84 2.08
C PRO A 35 -41.12 5.01 0.56
N LEU A 36 -40.32 4.28 -0.25
CA LEU A 36 -40.47 3.69 -1.60
C LEU A 36 -40.66 4.59 -2.86
N ARG A 37 -39.63 4.61 -3.74
CA ARG A 37 -39.76 4.33 -5.20
C ARG A 37 -38.39 4.05 -5.85
N SER A 38 -38.33 3.03 -6.71
CA SER A 38 -37.17 2.38 -7.31
C SER A 38 -36.29 3.25 -8.23
N GLN A 39 -34.97 3.14 -8.06
CA GLN A 39 -33.98 3.26 -9.13
C GLN A 39 -32.73 2.47 -8.72
N ASP A 40 -32.53 1.32 -9.36
CA ASP A 40 -31.36 0.44 -9.17
C ASP A 40 -30.11 1.10 -9.75
N HIS A 41 -29.39 1.83 -8.91
CA HIS A 41 -27.96 2.06 -9.05
C HIS A 41 -27.33 1.49 -7.79
N ASP A 42 -26.48 0.47 -7.95
CA ASP A 42 -25.81 -0.23 -6.86
C ASP A 42 -25.17 0.77 -5.89
N GLU A 43 -25.83 1.00 -4.76
CA GLU A 43 -25.29 1.80 -3.68
C GLU A 43 -24.03 1.09 -3.17
N ALA A 44 -22.89 1.78 -3.32
CA ALA A 44 -21.70 1.47 -2.56
C ALA A 44 -22.10 1.44 -1.07
N SER A 45 -22.18 0.24 -0.50
CA SER A 45 -22.41 0.03 0.93
C SER A 45 -21.27 0.69 1.71
N LEU A 46 -21.47 1.95 2.07
CA LEU A 46 -20.66 2.71 3.02
C LEU A 46 -20.70 2.01 4.39
N ARG A 47 -19.80 1.04 4.61
CA ARG A 47 -19.48 0.59 5.95
C ARG A 47 -18.48 1.57 6.56
N VAL A 48 -19.01 2.63 7.16
CA VAL A 48 -18.23 3.51 8.05
C VAL A 48 -17.92 2.70 9.31
N HIS A 49 -16.75 2.05 9.37
CA HIS A 49 -16.16 1.65 10.65
C HIS A 49 -15.43 2.86 11.20
N SER A 50 -16.06 3.54 12.15
CA SER A 50 -15.45 4.67 12.84
C SER A 50 -14.40 4.18 13.84
N HIS A 51 -13.14 4.09 13.41
CA HIS A 51 -12.01 4.21 14.33
C HIS A 51 -11.68 5.70 14.47
N PRO A 52 -11.36 6.21 15.69
CA PRO A 52 -11.24 7.64 15.95
C PRO A 52 -10.09 8.35 15.20
N TYR A 53 -9.26 7.61 14.45
CA TYR A 53 -8.14 8.16 13.70
C TYR A 53 -8.14 7.87 12.19
N TYR A 54 -9.05 7.03 11.68
CA TYR A 54 -9.10 6.69 10.25
C TYR A 54 -10.54 6.69 9.74
N ILE A 55 -10.86 7.65 8.87
CA ILE A 55 -12.02 7.52 7.98
C ILE A 55 -11.58 6.54 6.89
N CYS A 56 -12.12 5.32 6.95
CA CYS A 56 -11.90 4.27 5.96
C CYS A 56 -12.55 4.66 4.64
N TYR A 57 -11.86 5.48 3.84
CA TYR A 57 -12.31 5.90 2.53
C TYR A 57 -11.67 4.99 1.47
N CYS A 58 -12.49 4.21 0.77
CA CYS A 58 -12.08 3.59 -0.49
C CYS A 58 -12.39 4.58 -1.62
N PRO A 59 -11.41 5.31 -2.19
CA PRO A 59 -11.70 6.19 -3.31
C PRO A 59 -12.16 5.38 -4.53
N GLY A 60 -13.28 5.80 -5.12
CA GLY A 60 -13.85 5.20 -6.31
C GLY A 60 -13.13 5.60 -7.60
N GLN A 61 -12.58 4.60 -8.28
CA GLN A 61 -12.49 4.37 -9.74
C GLN A 61 -12.53 5.59 -10.69
N GLY A 62 -11.39 5.94 -11.29
CA GLY A 62 -11.32 6.69 -12.54
C GLY A 62 -10.11 6.26 -13.39
N ASN A 63 -10.36 5.60 -14.54
CA ASN A 63 -9.42 5.00 -15.51
C ASN A 63 -9.18 3.46 -15.37
N LYS A 64 -8.91 2.76 -16.49
CA LYS A 64 -8.70 1.29 -16.54
C LYS A 64 -7.49 0.82 -15.72
N SER A 65 -6.43 1.63 -15.64
CA SER A 65 -5.26 1.37 -14.79
C SER A 65 -5.63 1.40 -13.30
N THR A 66 -6.58 2.25 -12.91
CA THR A 66 -7.12 2.33 -11.56
C THR A 66 -8.04 1.15 -11.31
N ARG A 67 -8.70 0.61 -12.35
CA ARG A 67 -9.49 -0.61 -12.21
C ARG A 67 -8.64 -1.83 -11.90
N SER A 68 -7.56 -2.08 -12.63
CA SER A 68 -6.67 -3.20 -12.33
C SER A 68 -6.03 -3.07 -10.95
N CYS A 69 -5.60 -1.86 -10.56
CA CYS A 69 -5.08 -1.60 -9.22
C CYS A 69 -6.15 -1.84 -8.13
N PHE A 70 -7.38 -1.43 -8.37
CA PHE A 70 -8.49 -1.70 -7.46
C PHE A 70 -8.83 -3.18 -7.35
N ASP A 71 -8.77 -3.95 -8.43
CA ASP A 71 -9.00 -5.39 -8.38
C ASP A 71 -7.93 -6.05 -7.47
N ILE A 72 -6.66 -5.64 -7.59
CA ILE A 72 -5.57 -6.08 -6.69
C ILE A 72 -5.85 -5.67 -5.23
N ALA A 73 -6.16 -4.39 -4.99
CA ALA A 73 -6.43 -3.88 -3.65
C ALA A 73 -7.66 -4.53 -3.01
N SER A 74 -8.71 -4.79 -3.79
CA SER A 74 -9.91 -5.49 -3.33
C SER A 74 -9.62 -6.94 -2.97
N ALA A 75 -8.77 -7.62 -3.74
CA ALA A 75 -8.33 -8.97 -3.43
C ALA A 75 -7.51 -9.02 -2.13
N CYS A 76 -6.61 -8.05 -1.90
CA CYS A 76 -5.92 -7.90 -0.62
C CYS A 76 -6.92 -7.68 0.52
N SER A 77 -7.86 -6.75 0.36
CA SER A 77 -8.90 -6.49 1.35
C SER A 77 -9.71 -7.75 1.70
N ALA A 78 -10.05 -8.57 0.70
CA ALA A 78 -10.79 -9.80 0.93
C ALA A 78 -9.98 -10.81 1.78
N LYS A 79 -8.64 -10.84 1.63
CA LYS A 79 -7.76 -11.65 2.49
C LYS A 79 -7.74 -11.13 3.92
N ILE A 80 -7.76 -9.81 4.12
CA ILE A 80 -7.83 -9.19 5.45
C ILE A 80 -9.16 -9.52 6.12
N ASP A 81 -10.27 -9.44 5.38
CA ASP A 81 -11.59 -9.89 5.86
C ASP A 81 -11.60 -11.40 6.20
N GLY A 82 -10.72 -12.19 5.55
CA GLY A 82 -10.46 -13.59 5.84
C GLY A 82 -9.47 -13.87 6.98
N GLY A 83 -8.97 -12.83 7.68
CA GLY A 83 -8.08 -12.95 8.83
C GLY A 83 -6.60 -12.72 8.54
N LEU A 84 -6.22 -12.22 7.36
CA LEU A 84 -4.84 -11.80 7.09
C LEU A 84 -4.44 -10.62 7.98
N THR A 85 -3.35 -10.78 8.72
CA THR A 85 -2.76 -9.71 9.55
C THR A 85 -1.37 -9.26 9.08
N ASP A 86 -0.72 -10.06 8.24
CA ASP A 86 0.58 -9.75 7.65
C ASP A 86 0.38 -9.39 6.18
N LEU A 87 0.26 -8.09 5.90
CA LEU A 87 0.00 -7.58 4.55
C LEU A 87 1.13 -7.90 3.56
N TRP A 88 2.37 -8.00 4.06
CA TRP A 88 3.55 -8.21 3.23
C TRP A 88 3.87 -9.70 3.03
N SER A 89 3.08 -10.58 3.61
CA SER A 89 3.06 -12.01 3.29
C SER A 89 2.20 -12.39 2.08
N GLU A 90 1.39 -11.45 1.56
CA GLU A 90 0.45 -11.71 0.47
C GLU A 90 0.76 -10.89 -0.78
N LYS A 91 0.79 -11.57 -1.95
CA LYS A 91 1.12 -10.95 -3.24
C LYS A 91 0.24 -9.75 -3.54
N THR A 92 -1.06 -9.88 -3.28
CA THR A 92 -2.03 -8.80 -3.51
C THR A 92 -1.81 -7.61 -2.59
N GLY A 93 -1.30 -7.82 -1.36
CA GLY A 93 -0.97 -6.73 -0.44
C GLY A 93 0.23 -5.93 -0.92
N VAL A 94 1.30 -6.62 -1.29
CA VAL A 94 2.50 -5.99 -1.85
C VAL A 94 2.18 -5.29 -3.18
N ALA A 95 1.45 -5.94 -4.09
CA ALA A 95 1.08 -5.35 -5.37
C ALA A 95 0.15 -4.14 -5.20
N ALA A 96 -0.82 -4.19 -4.27
CA ALA A 96 -1.68 -3.05 -3.96
C ALA A 96 -0.85 -1.86 -3.46
N ALA A 97 0.07 -2.09 -2.52
CA ALA A 97 0.96 -1.04 -2.02
C ALA A 97 1.69 -0.33 -3.16
N THR A 98 2.12 -1.06 -4.19
CA THR A 98 2.85 -0.46 -5.31
C THR A 98 2.00 0.40 -6.24
N CYS A 99 0.68 0.14 -6.34
CA CYS A 99 -0.18 0.82 -7.31
C CYS A 99 -1.06 1.92 -6.71
N GLN A 100 -1.52 1.76 -5.45
CA GLN A 100 -2.31 2.77 -4.71
C GLN A 100 -1.54 3.40 -3.54
N GLY A 101 -0.29 3.00 -3.32
CA GLY A 101 0.54 3.48 -2.23
C GLY A 101 0.43 2.66 -0.94
N THR A 102 1.50 2.75 -0.13
CA THR A 102 1.61 2.07 1.17
C THR A 102 0.66 2.68 2.19
N TYR A 103 0.41 4.00 2.13
CA TYR A 103 -0.50 4.71 3.03
C TYR A 103 -1.92 4.12 2.96
N LEU A 104 -2.47 4.05 1.75
CA LEU A 104 -3.82 3.51 1.55
C LEU A 104 -3.89 2.01 1.85
N THR A 105 -2.89 1.23 1.42
CA THR A 105 -2.91 -0.22 1.61
C THR A 105 -2.89 -0.63 3.08
N VAL A 106 -1.98 -0.06 3.88
CA VAL A 106 -1.96 -0.33 5.32
C VAL A 106 -3.19 0.27 6.00
N GLY A 107 -3.59 1.50 5.64
CA GLY A 107 -4.80 2.13 6.19
C GLY A 107 -6.06 1.27 6.01
N HIS A 108 -6.22 0.64 4.85
CA HIS A 108 -7.29 -0.34 4.62
C HIS A 108 -7.20 -1.55 5.56
N GLY A 109 -5.99 -2.04 5.82
CA GLY A 109 -5.77 -3.11 6.79
C GLY A 109 -6.09 -2.69 8.22
N MET A 110 -5.65 -1.51 8.64
CA MET A 110 -5.94 -0.96 9.98
C MET A 110 -7.46 -0.81 10.20
N CYS A 111 -8.19 -0.41 9.16
CA CYS A 111 -9.65 -0.30 9.18
C CYS A 111 -10.39 -1.64 9.38
N LYS A 112 -9.75 -2.76 9.05
CA LYS A 112 -10.38 -4.09 8.98
C LYS A 112 -9.81 -5.08 10.00
N SER A 113 -8.63 -4.80 10.54
CA SER A 113 -7.91 -5.69 11.44
C SER A 113 -7.28 -4.90 12.59
N GLU A 114 -7.75 -5.17 13.82
CA GLU A 114 -7.19 -4.57 15.04
C GLU A 114 -5.70 -4.91 15.21
N THR A 115 -5.27 -6.09 14.73
CA THR A 115 -3.85 -6.46 14.72
C THR A 115 -3.06 -5.55 13.80
N VAL A 116 -3.53 -5.31 12.58
CA VAL A 116 -2.87 -4.39 11.65
C VAL A 116 -2.90 -2.95 12.19
N ASP A 117 -4.00 -2.53 12.81
CA ASP A 117 -4.11 -1.21 13.46
C ASP A 117 -3.07 -1.03 14.57
N THR A 118 -2.93 -2.05 15.44
CA THR A 118 -1.97 -2.04 16.54
C THR A 118 -0.52 -2.00 16.06
N LEU A 119 -0.20 -2.72 14.98
CA LEU A 119 1.15 -2.74 14.40
C LEU A 119 1.45 -1.45 13.62
N GLY A 120 0.44 -0.88 12.95
CA GLY A 120 0.59 0.29 12.09
C GLY A 120 1.54 0.05 10.92
N HIS A 121 1.97 1.14 10.26
CA HIS A 121 2.84 1.08 9.08
C HIS A 121 4.20 0.40 9.33
N ALA A 122 4.85 0.78 10.43
CA ALA A 122 6.23 0.38 10.71
C ALA A 122 6.35 -0.92 11.51
N GLY A 123 5.27 -1.40 12.12
CA GLY A 123 5.27 -2.58 12.99
C GLY A 123 4.81 -3.86 12.29
N LEU A 124 4.38 -3.79 11.02
CA LEU A 124 4.07 -4.99 10.24
C LEU A 124 5.31 -5.88 10.09
N PRO A 125 5.13 -7.21 9.96
CA PRO A 125 6.25 -8.11 9.68
C PRO A 125 6.94 -7.75 8.37
N HIS A 126 8.24 -8.04 8.27
CA HIS A 126 8.99 -7.86 7.03
C HIS A 126 8.36 -8.61 5.85
N LEU A 127 8.57 -8.09 4.64
CA LEU A 127 8.22 -8.72 3.38
C LEU A 127 8.58 -10.20 3.40
N SER A 128 7.58 -11.05 3.15
CA SER A 128 7.82 -12.49 3.07
C SER A 128 8.89 -12.77 2.01
N TYR A 129 9.92 -13.50 2.42
CA TYR A 129 11.02 -13.84 1.53
C TYR A 129 10.57 -14.72 0.36
N GLU A 130 9.47 -15.47 0.52
CA GLU A 130 8.84 -16.22 -0.57
C GLU A 130 8.20 -15.29 -1.61
N ILE A 131 7.62 -14.17 -1.18
CA ILE A 131 7.11 -13.15 -2.12
C ILE A 131 8.27 -12.51 -2.85
N TYR A 132 9.33 -12.14 -2.13
CA TYR A 132 10.53 -11.59 -2.74
C TYR A 132 11.17 -12.55 -3.75
N ALA A 133 11.37 -13.82 -3.36
CA ALA A 133 11.88 -14.87 -4.25
C ALA A 133 10.95 -15.11 -5.44
N GLY A 134 9.63 -14.98 -5.26
CA GLY A 134 8.67 -15.01 -6.36
C GLY A 134 8.82 -13.85 -7.36
N ILE A 135 9.38 -12.70 -6.93
CA ILE A 135 9.64 -11.54 -7.80
C ILE A 135 10.96 -11.72 -8.57
N VAL A 136 12.04 -12.06 -7.86
CA VAL A 136 13.40 -12.06 -8.44
C VAL A 136 13.86 -13.43 -8.94
N GLY A 137 13.13 -14.49 -8.60
CA GLY A 137 13.45 -15.89 -8.93
C GLY A 137 14.50 -16.51 -8.01
N ASP A 138 15.06 -17.64 -8.46
CA ASP A 138 15.98 -18.47 -7.67
C ASP A 138 17.23 -17.74 -7.17
N CYS A 139 17.62 -16.63 -7.81
CA CYS A 139 18.75 -15.82 -7.38
C CYS A 139 18.51 -15.09 -6.04
N ALA A 140 17.28 -15.07 -5.51
CA ALA A 140 17.02 -14.60 -4.15
C ALA A 140 17.89 -15.35 -3.13
N TRP A 141 18.02 -16.67 -3.27
CA TRP A 141 18.66 -17.55 -2.30
C TRP A 141 20.19 -17.60 -2.39
N GLN A 142 20.79 -16.80 -3.28
CA GLN A 142 22.24 -16.70 -3.43
C GLN A 142 22.83 -15.75 -2.39
N GLU A 143 24.12 -15.89 -2.09
CA GLU A 143 24.81 -14.95 -1.19
C GLU A 143 24.72 -13.52 -1.76
N GLY A 144 24.19 -12.60 -0.96
CA GLY A 144 23.91 -11.22 -1.37
C GLY A 144 22.58 -11.00 -2.10
N GLY A 145 21.93 -12.07 -2.59
CA GLY A 145 20.69 -12.03 -3.35
C GLY A 145 20.77 -11.23 -4.66
N CYS A 146 19.73 -11.30 -5.48
CA CYS A 146 19.57 -10.42 -6.63
C CYS A 146 18.54 -9.34 -6.33
N PRO A 147 18.78 -8.06 -6.71
CA PRO A 147 17.82 -6.99 -6.49
C PRO A 147 16.69 -7.06 -7.51
N ILE A 148 15.54 -6.48 -7.17
CA ILE A 148 14.38 -6.36 -8.06
C ILE A 148 14.74 -5.42 -9.22
N THR A 149 14.58 -5.91 -10.45
CA THR A 149 14.66 -5.10 -11.67
C THR A 149 13.27 -4.59 -12.08
N GLN A 150 13.22 -3.63 -13.00
CA GLN A 150 11.95 -3.17 -13.59
C GLN A 150 11.16 -4.33 -14.22
N GLN A 151 11.84 -5.26 -14.91
CA GLN A 151 11.15 -6.39 -15.54
C GLN A 151 10.60 -7.35 -14.49
N ASN A 152 11.35 -7.66 -13.43
CA ASN A 152 10.84 -8.46 -12.31
C ASN A 152 9.58 -7.84 -11.69
N TYR A 153 9.58 -6.52 -11.50
CA TYR A 153 8.43 -5.81 -10.97
C TYR A 153 7.21 -5.85 -11.91
N ILE A 154 7.41 -5.66 -13.21
CA ILE A 154 6.35 -5.80 -14.22
C ILE A 154 5.77 -7.21 -14.17
N ASP A 155 6.63 -8.23 -14.22
CA ASP A 155 6.21 -9.63 -14.20
C ASP A 155 5.45 -9.97 -12.92
N PHE A 156 5.87 -9.42 -11.77
CA PHE A 156 5.16 -9.56 -10.50
C PHE A 156 3.73 -8.98 -10.53
N VAL A 157 3.57 -7.76 -11.06
CA VAL A 157 2.24 -7.11 -11.14
C VAL A 157 1.32 -7.88 -12.09
N TYR A 158 1.79 -8.21 -13.30
CA TYR A 158 1.00 -8.96 -14.27
C TYR A 158 0.75 -10.41 -13.84
N GLY A 159 1.71 -11.03 -13.15
CA GLY A 159 1.53 -12.35 -12.53
C GLY A 159 0.44 -12.33 -11.47
N THR A 160 0.44 -11.33 -10.59
CA THR A 160 -0.60 -11.14 -9.57
C THR A 160 -1.98 -10.96 -10.22
N LEU A 161 -2.10 -10.14 -11.26
CA LEU A 161 -3.35 -9.95 -11.99
C LEU A 161 -3.82 -11.23 -12.71
N SER A 162 -2.87 -12.03 -13.22
CA SER A 162 -3.16 -13.32 -13.85
C SER A 162 -3.74 -14.32 -12.85
N GLU A 163 -3.19 -14.39 -11.65
CA GLU A 163 -3.70 -15.23 -10.55
C GLU A 163 -5.11 -14.82 -10.12
N LEU A 164 -5.42 -13.52 -10.17
CA LEU A 164 -6.77 -12.98 -9.92
C LEU A 164 -7.74 -13.22 -11.07
N GLN A 165 -7.28 -13.70 -12.23
CA GLN A 165 -8.09 -13.91 -13.44
C GLN A 165 -8.85 -12.66 -13.90
N THR A 166 -8.28 -11.46 -13.71
CA THR A 166 -8.93 -10.23 -14.16
C THR A 166 -8.90 -10.12 -15.69
N SER A 167 -9.93 -9.48 -16.25
CA SER A 167 -9.96 -9.09 -17.67
C SER A 167 -9.45 -7.66 -17.91
N VAL A 168 -9.07 -6.95 -16.84
CA VAL A 168 -8.64 -5.55 -16.90
C VAL A 168 -7.16 -5.44 -16.57
N TRP A 169 -6.40 -5.00 -17.56
CA TRP A 169 -4.94 -4.90 -17.48
C TRP A 169 -4.51 -3.43 -17.52
N PRO A 170 -3.54 -3.01 -16.68
CA PRO A 170 -2.96 -1.68 -16.78
C PRO A 170 -2.14 -1.55 -18.07
N ASP A 171 -1.89 -0.31 -18.50
CA ASP A 171 -0.84 -0.06 -19.49
C ASP A 171 0.53 -0.33 -18.86
N VAL A 172 1.46 -0.96 -19.58
CA VAL A 172 2.81 -1.23 -19.06
C VAL A 172 3.55 0.04 -18.64
N ASN A 173 3.35 1.17 -19.34
CA ASN A 173 3.96 2.44 -18.96
C ASN A 173 3.49 2.93 -17.59
N ARG A 174 2.26 2.60 -17.21
CA ARG A 174 1.75 2.90 -15.87
C ARG A 174 2.43 2.03 -14.81
N VAL A 175 2.61 0.75 -15.09
CA VAL A 175 3.35 -0.14 -14.19
C VAL A 175 4.80 0.35 -14.04
N ILE A 176 5.42 0.82 -15.11
CA ILE A 176 6.75 1.45 -15.07
C ILE A 176 6.74 2.74 -14.21
N GLU A 177 5.66 3.53 -14.24
CA GLU A 177 5.50 4.70 -13.38
C GLU A 177 5.44 4.33 -11.89
N TRP A 178 4.69 3.28 -11.54
CA TRP A 178 4.64 2.74 -10.17
C TRP A 178 6.01 2.30 -9.68
N TRP A 179 6.76 1.59 -10.53
CA TRP A 179 8.16 1.24 -10.27
C TRP A 179 9.04 2.48 -10.08
N GLY A 180 8.81 3.52 -10.86
CA GLY A 180 9.50 4.80 -10.77
C GLY A 180 9.38 5.43 -9.37
N TYR A 181 8.20 5.37 -8.75
CA TYR A 181 8.01 5.89 -7.38
C TYR A 181 8.80 5.13 -6.33
N ILE A 182 8.85 3.79 -6.45
CA ILE A 182 9.64 2.95 -5.56
C ILE A 182 11.12 3.32 -5.68
N ARG A 183 11.65 3.34 -6.90
CA ARG A 183 13.07 3.68 -7.15
C ARG A 183 13.44 5.08 -6.69
N ALA A 184 12.56 6.05 -6.93
CA ALA A 184 12.79 7.43 -6.50
C ALA A 184 12.90 7.54 -4.98
N TRP A 185 12.09 6.77 -4.25
CA TRP A 185 12.14 6.76 -2.79
C TRP A 185 13.35 5.98 -2.25
N THR A 186 13.66 4.82 -2.83
CA THR A 186 14.76 3.97 -2.35
C THR A 186 16.14 4.51 -2.69
N ALA A 187 16.25 5.34 -3.75
CA ALA A 187 17.50 5.94 -4.22
C ALA A 187 18.61 4.92 -4.52
N THR A 188 18.24 3.72 -4.99
CA THR A 188 19.17 2.60 -5.27
C THR A 188 19.60 2.50 -6.74
N GLY A 189 19.15 3.42 -7.59
CA GLY A 189 19.41 3.39 -9.03
C GLY A 189 18.40 2.52 -9.79
N GLU A 190 18.86 1.72 -10.75
CA GLU A 190 17.98 0.97 -11.66
C GLU A 190 17.28 -0.24 -11.01
N THR A 191 17.85 -0.76 -9.92
CA THR A 191 17.39 -1.97 -9.21
C THR A 191 17.16 -1.68 -7.73
N VAL A 192 16.28 -2.45 -7.08
CA VAL A 192 15.95 -2.27 -5.65
C VAL A 192 16.25 -3.56 -4.88
N PRO A 193 17.24 -3.58 -3.98
CA PRO A 193 17.49 -4.72 -3.08
C PRO A 193 16.33 -4.99 -2.12
N TYR A 194 16.26 -6.21 -1.60
CA TYR A 194 15.26 -6.63 -0.60
C TYR A 194 15.05 -5.61 0.51
N THR A 195 16.14 -5.22 1.20
CA THR A 195 16.07 -4.34 2.37
C THR A 195 15.45 -2.98 2.03
N ASN A 196 15.78 -2.43 0.87
CA ASN A 196 15.23 -1.14 0.44
C ASN A 196 13.76 -1.24 0.01
N PHE A 197 13.37 -2.34 -0.62
CA PHE A 197 11.98 -2.55 -0.99
C PHE A 197 11.10 -2.81 0.23
N ASP A 198 11.62 -3.58 1.20
CA ASP A 198 10.99 -3.81 2.49
C ASP A 198 10.86 -2.51 3.30
N ASP A 199 11.92 -1.69 3.39
CA ASP A 199 11.87 -0.37 4.01
C ASP A 199 10.84 0.54 3.33
N TRP A 200 10.75 0.48 2.00
CA TRP A 200 9.75 1.26 1.26
C TRP A 200 8.32 0.87 1.65
N LEU A 201 8.03 -0.42 1.84
CA LEU A 201 6.71 -0.90 2.28
C LEU A 201 6.32 -0.33 3.66
N HIS A 202 7.29 -0.21 4.57
CA HIS A 202 7.06 0.21 5.95
C HIS A 202 7.09 1.73 6.15
N TYR A 203 7.88 2.46 5.36
CA TYR A 203 8.24 3.85 5.68
C TYR A 203 7.89 4.87 4.61
N SER A 204 7.57 4.44 3.38
CA SER A 204 7.37 5.42 2.30
C SER A 204 6.16 6.33 2.46
N HIS A 205 5.11 5.85 3.13
CA HIS A 205 3.81 6.55 3.24
C HIS A 205 3.31 7.08 1.89
N SER A 206 3.50 6.29 0.82
CA SER A 206 3.13 6.66 -0.55
C SER A 206 1.61 6.64 -0.74
N SER A 207 1.13 7.47 -1.66
CA SER A 207 -0.29 7.65 -2.05
C SER A 207 -0.46 7.77 -3.55
#